data_AF-A0A067ENP0-F1
#
_entry.id   AF-A0A067ENP0-F1
#
_cell.length_a   1.000
_cell.length_b   1.000
_cell.length_c   1.000
_cell.angle_alpha   90.00
_cell.angle_beta   90.00
_cell.angle_gamma   90.00
#
_symmetry.space_group_name_H-M   'P 1'
#
loop_
_entity.id
_entity.type
_entity.pdbx_description
1 polymer ?
#
loop_
_entity_poly.entity_id
_entity_poly.type
_entity_poly.pdbx_seq_one_letter_code
_entity_poly.pdbx_strand_id
1 'polypeptide(L)'
;ECLFCHLVLLFRHANGAVQDAAREALLRLNIMCSTVGQVLDPILKQESLVIGSAYGKKKKKSDEHQKSNFHADVIYKGENALSFLSSLLDILLLKKDIANRDLLLGPLFKLLGKVFSDDWLQQGAAFAKDEKSIQSSSGICQTISTTLIYIQQKLLIVLEDISASLLHAIPLKDDIVNKVNVKMLVECARSTNDGVTRNHVFSLLSAVAKVVPDKILEHILDILAVIGEATITQNDSHSRHVFEVLISAIVPCWLSKTDDKDKILQVFVNVLPEVAEHRRQSIVVYLLRTLGECDSLASLFVFLFRSLVSRKGLSYLNNTHASESFASFAQREWEYAFALQICEQYSCSIWLPSLVMMLQKVGIGNLCQEMLMELLCAMELILHKMHDPEFAFKLGSEEDSDNIQ
;
A
#
# COMPACT_ATOMS: atom_id res chain seq x y z
N GLU A 1 18.04 -13.08 28.51
CA GLU A 1 16.92 -12.11 28.51
C GLU A 1 17.27 -10.78 29.20
N CYS A 2 17.46 -10.73 30.53
CA CYS A 2 17.76 -9.47 31.24
C CYS A 2 18.98 -8.69 30.70
N LEU A 3 20.03 -9.40 30.29
CA LEU A 3 21.23 -8.80 29.67
C LEU A 3 20.90 -8.17 28.31
N PHE A 4 20.03 -8.81 27.52
CA PHE A 4 19.58 -8.26 26.25
C PHE A 4 18.71 -7.01 26.47
N CYS A 5 17.78 -7.03 27.43
CA CYS A 5 16.99 -5.83 27.78
C CYS A 5 17.86 -4.64 28.18
N HIS A 6 18.90 -4.88 28.98
CA HIS A 6 19.86 -3.83 29.35
C HIS A 6 20.61 -3.29 28.14
N LEU A 7 21.08 -4.15 27.23
CA LEU A 7 21.74 -3.72 26.00
C LEU A 7 20.80 -2.92 25.08
N VAL A 8 19.52 -3.28 25.02
CA VAL A 8 18.50 -2.52 24.27
C VAL A 8 18.34 -1.11 24.85
N LEU A 9 18.30 -0.96 26.17
CA LEU A 9 18.23 0.36 26.83
C LEU A 9 19.49 1.19 26.59
N LEU A 10 20.66 0.55 26.61
CA LEU A 10 21.94 1.22 26.38
C LEU A 10 22.17 1.61 24.91
N PHE A 11 21.39 1.07 23.98
CA PHE A 11 21.52 1.33 22.54
C PHE A 11 21.28 2.81 22.15
N ARG A 12 20.49 3.54 22.94
CA ARG A 12 20.25 4.98 22.77
C ARG A 12 20.77 5.82 23.95
N HIS A 13 21.78 5.31 24.66
CA HIS A 13 22.35 6.03 25.80
C HIS A 13 23.01 7.35 25.35
N ALA A 14 22.90 8.41 26.16
CA ALA A 14 23.44 9.73 25.84
C ALA A 14 24.98 9.78 25.71
N ASN A 15 25.67 8.76 26.23
CA ASN A 15 27.11 8.62 26.12
C ASN A 15 27.47 7.74 24.91
N GLY A 16 28.10 8.34 23.90
CA GLY A 16 28.50 7.65 22.66
C GLY A 16 29.41 6.44 22.88
N ALA A 17 30.34 6.49 23.84
CA ALA A 17 31.22 5.35 24.12
C ALA A 17 30.45 4.14 24.67
N VAL A 18 29.42 4.38 25.49
CA VAL A 18 28.55 3.34 26.03
C VAL A 18 27.64 2.78 24.94
N GLN A 19 27.13 3.65 24.06
CA GLN A 19 26.32 3.26 22.91
C GLN A 19 27.11 2.37 21.93
N ASP A 20 28.34 2.74 21.59
CA ASP A 20 29.17 1.98 20.66
C ASP A 20 29.59 0.63 21.26
N ALA A 21 29.95 0.60 22.55
CA ALA A 21 30.22 -0.65 23.26
C ALA A 21 28.98 -1.57 23.31
N ALA A 22 27.78 -1.00 23.53
CA ALA A 22 26.54 -1.77 23.51
C ALA A 22 26.22 -2.33 22.11
N ARG A 23 26.43 -1.54 21.05
CA ARG A 23 26.29 -2.00 19.65
C ARG A 23 27.25 -3.14 19.32
N GLU A 24 28.51 -3.00 19.68
CA GLU A 24 29.53 -4.03 19.45
C GLU A 24 29.20 -5.32 20.21
N ALA A 25 28.75 -5.21 21.46
CA ALA A 25 28.30 -6.36 22.24
C ALA A 25 27.10 -7.05 21.58
N LEU A 26 26.11 -6.29 21.09
CA LEU A 26 24.93 -6.84 20.40
C LEU A 26 25.27 -7.55 19.09
N LEU A 27 26.23 -7.04 18.32
CA LEU A 27 26.69 -7.68 17.09
C LEU A 27 27.39 -9.02 17.38
N ARG A 28 28.16 -9.11 18.47
CA ARG A 28 28.88 -10.33 18.87
C ARG A 28 27.99 -11.41 19.51
N LEU A 29 26.84 -11.03 20.08
CA LEU A 29 25.93 -11.98 20.73
C LEU A 29 25.08 -12.74 19.71
N ASN A 30 24.94 -14.05 19.90
CA ASN A 30 23.96 -14.83 19.15
C ASN A 30 22.57 -14.67 19.80
N ILE A 31 21.63 -14.07 19.08
CA ILE A 31 20.30 -13.75 19.60
C ILE A 31 19.28 -14.68 18.95
N MET A 32 18.51 -15.37 19.78
CA MET A 32 17.40 -16.20 19.34
C MET A 32 16.12 -15.38 19.21
N CYS A 33 15.30 -15.71 18.22
CA CYS A 33 13.95 -15.14 18.06
C CYS A 33 13.10 -15.25 19.35
N SER A 34 13.23 -16.34 20.12
CA SER A 34 12.48 -16.53 21.37
C SER A 34 12.80 -15.45 22.40
N THR A 35 14.05 -14.98 22.49
CA THR A 35 14.45 -13.91 23.41
C THR A 35 13.81 -12.58 23.01
N VAL A 36 13.75 -12.27 21.71
CA VAL A 36 13.08 -11.06 21.22
C VAL A 36 11.57 -11.15 21.48
N GLY A 37 10.95 -12.31 21.22
CA GLY A 37 9.53 -12.55 21.50
C GLY A 37 9.18 -12.37 22.98
N GLN A 38 9.96 -12.94 23.89
CA GLN A 38 9.79 -12.78 25.35
C GLN A 38 9.90 -11.33 25.80
N VAL A 39 10.79 -10.56 25.19
CA VAL A 39 10.95 -9.13 25.48
C VAL A 39 9.81 -8.27 24.93
N LEU A 40 9.17 -8.71 23.84
CA LEU A 40 8.03 -8.04 23.21
C LEU A 40 6.70 -8.39 23.89
N ASP A 41 6.57 -9.60 24.45
CA ASP A 41 5.36 -10.13 25.09
C ASP A 41 4.75 -9.20 26.17
N PRO A 42 5.53 -8.57 27.07
CA PRO A 42 4.99 -7.61 28.04
C PRO A 42 4.30 -6.42 27.37
N ILE A 43 4.89 -5.88 26.30
CA ILE A 43 4.32 -4.75 25.52
C ILE A 43 3.06 -5.21 24.77
N LEU A 44 3.09 -6.44 24.23
CA LEU A 44 1.94 -7.05 23.57
C LEU A 44 0.81 -7.44 24.52
N LYS A 45 1.04 -7.58 25.82
CA LYS A 45 -0.02 -7.85 26.82
C LYS A 45 -0.60 -6.61 27.47
N GLN A 46 0.05 -5.46 27.34
CA GLN A 46 -0.49 -4.19 27.85
C GLN A 46 -1.69 -3.73 27.01
N GLU A 47 -2.83 -3.55 27.66
CA GLU A 47 -4.05 -3.01 27.05
C GLU A 47 -3.98 -1.48 26.89
N SER A 48 -3.19 -0.78 27.71
CA SER A 48 -3.00 0.69 27.61
C SER A 48 -1.62 1.14 28.12
N LEU A 49 -1.11 2.26 27.58
CA LEU A 49 0.09 2.96 28.06
C LEU A 49 -0.25 3.73 29.35
N VAL A 50 -0.38 3.04 30.48
CA VAL A 50 -0.67 3.71 31.76
C VAL A 50 0.60 4.32 32.34
N ILE A 51 0.68 5.66 32.39
CA ILE A 51 1.67 6.36 33.21
C ILE A 51 1.15 6.35 34.65
N GLY A 52 1.80 5.57 35.51
CA GLY A 52 1.61 5.71 36.96
C GLY A 52 2.27 7.01 37.40
N SER A 53 1.48 8.01 37.81
CA SER A 53 2.02 9.22 38.43
C SER A 53 2.77 8.84 39.71
N ALA A 54 3.98 9.39 39.88
CA ALA A 54 4.88 9.04 40.99
C ALA A 54 4.41 9.60 42.36
N TYR A 55 3.22 10.17 42.47
CA TYR A 55 2.69 10.72 43.72
C TYR A 55 1.21 10.35 43.93
N GLY A 56 0.96 9.21 44.58
CA GLY A 56 -0.41 8.78 44.89
C GLY A 56 -0.50 7.57 45.82
N LYS A 57 -0.25 7.78 47.12
CA LYS A 57 -0.65 6.96 48.29
C LYS A 57 -0.65 5.42 48.18
N LYS A 58 0.30 4.83 48.93
CA LYS A 58 0.33 3.45 49.44
C LYS A 58 -1.07 2.83 49.60
N LYS A 59 -1.36 1.77 48.82
CA LYS A 59 -2.32 0.75 49.20
C LYS A 59 -1.60 -0.59 49.35
N LYS A 60 -1.70 -1.12 50.56
CA LYS A 60 -1.08 -2.32 51.13
C LYS A 60 -1.64 -3.58 50.43
N LYS A 61 -0.80 -4.54 49.98
CA LYS A 61 -0.95 -5.99 50.25
C LYS A 61 0.21 -6.86 49.73
N SER A 62 0.68 -7.68 50.68
CA SER A 62 1.42 -8.96 50.70
C SER A 62 2.49 -9.32 49.66
N ASP A 63 3.68 -9.52 50.22
CA ASP A 63 4.83 -10.28 49.70
C ASP A 63 4.49 -11.74 49.37
N GLU A 64 4.90 -12.19 48.18
CA GLU A 64 5.92 -13.24 48.01
C GLU A 64 6.34 -13.31 46.52
N HIS A 65 7.66 -13.48 46.29
CA HIS A 65 8.38 -13.43 44.99
C HIS A 65 8.72 -12.04 44.43
N GLN A 66 9.33 -11.18 45.26
CA GLN A 66 9.96 -9.94 44.83
C GLN A 66 11.49 -10.09 44.79
N LYS A 67 12.07 -10.17 43.58
CA LYS A 67 13.43 -9.65 43.29
C LYS A 67 13.77 -9.56 41.79
N SER A 68 13.04 -10.21 40.89
CA SER A 68 13.25 -10.09 39.43
C SER A 68 12.27 -9.15 38.71
N ASN A 69 11.11 -8.83 39.29
CA ASN A 69 10.02 -8.14 38.57
C ASN A 69 10.02 -6.61 38.70
N PHE A 70 10.81 -6.03 39.61
CA PHE A 70 10.82 -4.57 39.81
C PHE A 70 11.36 -3.78 38.62
N HIS A 71 12.32 -4.34 37.85
CA HIS A 71 12.91 -3.65 36.71
C HIS A 71 12.05 -3.74 35.44
N ALA A 72 11.44 -4.89 35.17
CA ALA A 72 10.55 -5.05 34.01
C ALA A 72 9.37 -4.07 34.07
N ASP A 73 8.78 -3.90 35.26
CA ASP A 73 7.59 -3.09 35.45
C ASP A 73 7.82 -1.57 35.29
N VAL A 74 9.08 -1.11 35.32
CA VAL A 74 9.47 0.29 35.09
C VAL A 74 9.86 0.54 33.63
N ILE A 75 10.46 -0.47 32.98
CA ILE A 75 10.87 -0.41 31.57
C ILE A 75 9.65 -0.31 30.64
N TYR A 76 8.57 -1.03 30.97
CA TYR A 76 7.38 -1.11 30.13
C TYR A 76 6.31 -0.04 30.45
N LYS A 77 6.65 1.07 31.13
CA LYS A 77 5.68 2.14 31.44
C LYS A 77 5.84 3.35 30.50
N GLY A 78 4.74 3.73 29.83
CA GLY A 78 4.61 4.98 29.08
C GLY A 78 5.75 5.25 28.09
N GLU A 79 6.41 6.40 28.23
CA GLU A 79 7.51 6.87 27.38
C GLU A 79 8.74 5.93 27.38
N ASN A 80 8.99 5.21 28.48
CA ASN A 80 10.05 4.20 28.55
C ASN A 80 9.77 3.01 27.62
N ALA A 81 8.50 2.63 27.45
CA ALA A 81 8.12 1.56 26.55
C ALA A 81 8.32 1.97 25.07
N LEU A 82 8.00 3.22 24.71
CA LEU A 82 8.19 3.74 23.35
C LEU A 82 9.68 3.88 22.98
N SER A 83 10.49 4.40 23.89
CA SER A 83 11.95 4.51 23.69
C SER A 83 12.63 3.15 23.66
N PHE A 84 12.20 2.21 24.51
CA PHE A 84 12.62 0.82 24.46
C PHE A 84 12.26 0.16 23.12
N LEU A 85 11.01 0.31 22.68
CA LEU A 85 10.53 -0.27 21.42
C LEU A 85 11.27 0.31 20.22
N SER A 86 11.51 1.62 20.20
CA SER A 86 12.30 2.28 19.16
C SER A 86 13.73 1.71 19.08
N SER A 87 14.36 1.49 20.24
CA SER A 87 15.70 0.90 20.33
C SER A 87 15.69 -0.56 19.88
N LEU A 88 14.68 -1.33 20.26
CA LEU A 88 14.52 -2.72 19.87
C LEU A 88 14.36 -2.86 18.35
N LEU A 89 13.52 -2.04 17.71
CA LEU A 89 13.30 -2.08 16.26
C LEU A 89 14.58 -1.71 15.49
N ASP A 90 15.35 -0.73 15.95
CA ASP A 90 16.66 -0.42 15.34
C ASP A 90 17.65 -1.59 15.46
N ILE A 91 17.66 -2.29 16.59
CA ILE A 91 18.49 -3.48 16.78
C ILE A 91 18.06 -4.60 15.82
N LEU A 92 16.76 -4.78 15.59
CA LEU A 92 16.25 -5.78 14.64
C LEU A 92 16.59 -5.45 13.18
N LEU A 93 16.79 -4.18 12.84
CA LEU A 93 17.31 -3.76 11.54
C LEU A 93 18.83 -3.94 11.43
N LEU A 94 19.56 -3.63 12.50
CA LEU A 94 21.01 -3.75 12.54
C LEU A 94 21.47 -5.21 12.52
N LYS A 95 20.79 -6.08 13.29
CA LYS A 95 21.15 -7.48 13.47
C LYS A 95 20.30 -8.38 12.59
N LYS A 96 20.85 -8.78 11.44
CA LYS A 96 20.18 -9.68 10.49
C LYS A 96 20.39 -11.17 10.80
N ASP A 97 21.44 -11.52 11.55
CA ASP A 97 21.85 -12.88 11.93
C ASP A 97 21.06 -13.43 13.14
N ILE A 98 19.74 -13.23 13.17
CA ILE A 98 18.87 -13.74 14.24
C ILE A 98 18.43 -15.16 13.87
N ALA A 99 18.66 -16.11 14.78
CA ALA A 99 18.21 -17.49 14.57
C ALA A 99 16.68 -17.58 14.55
N ASN A 100 16.12 -18.22 13.50
CA ASN A 100 14.68 -18.34 13.23
C ASN A 100 13.95 -16.99 13.18
N ARG A 101 14.53 -16.01 12.49
CA ARG A 101 13.99 -14.65 12.35
C ARG A 101 12.57 -14.62 11.78
N ASP A 102 12.21 -15.61 10.97
CA ASP A 102 10.86 -15.82 10.40
C ASP A 102 9.76 -15.91 11.46
N LEU A 103 10.08 -16.44 12.64
CA LEU A 103 9.11 -16.58 13.74
C LEU A 103 8.69 -15.24 14.35
N LEU A 104 9.48 -14.16 14.14
CA LEU A 104 9.15 -12.80 14.59
C LEU A 104 8.00 -12.17 13.82
N LEU A 105 7.65 -12.68 12.64
CA LEU A 105 6.60 -12.13 11.81
C LEU A 105 5.28 -12.00 12.58
N GLY A 106 4.89 -13.05 13.31
CA GLY A 106 3.65 -13.06 14.10
C GLY A 106 3.62 -12.00 15.22
N PRO A 107 4.59 -11.98 16.15
CA PRO A 107 4.68 -10.95 17.18
C PRO A 107 4.73 -9.52 16.62
N LEU A 108 5.43 -9.29 15.50
CA LEU A 108 5.55 -7.98 14.88
C LEU A 108 4.25 -7.53 14.18
N PHE A 109 3.50 -8.43 13.53
CA PHE A 109 2.16 -8.10 13.02
C PHE A 109 1.16 -7.80 14.15
N LYS A 110 1.25 -8.52 15.29
CA LYS A 110 0.46 -8.19 16.49
C LYS A 110 0.80 -6.80 17.03
N LEU A 111 2.08 -6.46 17.05
CA LEU A 111 2.53 -5.12 17.43
C LEU A 111 2.01 -4.07 16.45
N LEU A 112 2.05 -4.35 15.14
CA LEU A 112 1.59 -3.43 14.10
C LEU A 112 0.11 -3.06 14.32
N GLY A 113 -0.73 -4.07 14.56
CA GLY A 113 -2.14 -3.85 14.87
C GLY A 113 -2.33 -2.92 16.07
N LYS A 114 -1.53 -3.08 17.13
CA LYS A 114 -1.59 -2.21 18.32
C LYS A 114 -1.13 -0.78 18.04
N VAL A 115 -0.01 -0.60 17.34
CA VAL A 115 0.57 0.73 17.11
C VAL A 115 -0.30 1.55 16.12
N PHE A 116 -1.09 0.89 15.28
CA PHE A 116 -2.09 1.53 14.40
C PHE A 116 -3.50 1.60 15.00
N SER A 117 -3.74 1.04 16.20
CA SER A 117 -5.04 1.12 16.86
C SER A 117 -5.29 2.51 17.44
N ASP A 118 -6.55 2.96 17.37
CA ASP A 118 -6.99 4.25 17.91
C ASP A 118 -6.70 4.40 19.41
N ASP A 119 -6.62 3.31 20.17
CA ASP A 119 -6.33 3.36 21.60
C ASP A 119 -4.97 4.01 21.90
N TRP A 120 -3.94 3.73 21.10
CA TRP A 120 -2.61 4.32 21.29
C TRP A 120 -2.52 5.75 20.71
N LEU A 121 -3.27 6.03 19.63
CA LEU A 121 -3.35 7.34 18.98
C LEU A 121 -4.17 8.35 19.81
N GLN A 122 -5.35 7.95 20.26
CA GLN A 122 -6.26 8.77 21.07
C GLN A 122 -5.73 8.96 22.49
N GLN A 123 -5.03 7.98 23.06
CA GLN A 123 -4.46 8.16 24.40
C GLN A 123 -3.26 9.10 24.36
N GLY A 124 -2.43 9.04 23.31
CA GLY A 124 -1.46 10.08 22.93
C GLY A 124 -2.04 11.50 22.96
N ALA A 125 -3.27 11.66 22.49
CA ALA A 125 -4.03 12.92 22.52
C ALA A 125 -4.80 13.18 23.83
N ALA A 126 -5.23 12.15 24.57
CA ALA A 126 -5.92 12.27 25.86
C ALA A 126 -4.98 12.75 26.97
N PHE A 127 -3.68 12.46 26.85
CA PHE A 127 -2.63 13.07 27.68
C PHE A 127 -2.59 14.61 27.56
N ALA A 128 -3.21 15.20 26.54
CA ALA A 128 -3.30 16.66 26.38
C ALA A 128 -4.40 17.32 27.23
N LYS A 129 -5.38 16.54 27.75
CA LYS A 129 -6.56 17.10 28.44
C LYS A 129 -6.53 16.97 29.96
N ASP A 130 -5.73 16.07 30.50
CA ASP A 130 -5.74 15.76 31.94
C ASP A 130 -4.47 16.26 32.65
N GLU A 131 -4.15 17.55 32.52
CA GLU A 131 -3.38 18.27 33.53
C GLU A 131 -3.53 19.78 33.33
N LYS A 132 -4.16 20.45 34.32
CA LYS A 132 -4.20 21.90 34.41
C LYS A 132 -2.79 22.46 34.71
N SER A 133 -1.91 22.56 33.71
CA SER A 133 -0.80 23.53 33.72
C SER A 133 -0.23 23.82 32.33
N ILE A 134 -0.63 24.96 31.78
CA ILE A 134 0.16 26.00 31.11
C ILE A 134 1.44 25.57 30.30
N GLN A 135 1.34 25.75 28.98
CA GLN A 135 2.39 26.08 27.98
C GLN A 135 3.57 25.12 27.71
N SER A 136 3.77 24.04 28.47
CA SER A 136 4.84 23.05 28.21
C SER A 136 4.36 21.71 27.60
N SER A 137 3.04 21.48 27.53
CA SER A 137 2.44 20.21 27.07
C SER A 137 2.43 20.00 25.56
N SER A 138 2.50 21.07 24.76
CA SER A 138 2.50 20.99 23.28
C SER A 138 3.72 20.23 22.74
N GLY A 139 4.90 20.45 23.33
CA GLY A 139 6.14 19.79 22.90
C GLY A 139 6.20 18.29 23.23
N ILE A 140 5.64 17.88 24.37
CA ILE A 140 5.63 16.47 24.80
C ILE A 140 4.64 15.65 23.95
N CYS A 141 3.44 16.19 23.67
CA CYS A 141 2.48 15.53 22.77
C CYS A 141 3.01 15.37 21.34
N GLN A 142 3.71 16.38 20.81
CA GLN A 142 4.39 16.28 19.52
C GLN A 142 5.52 15.24 19.54
N THR A 143 6.26 15.14 20.64
CA THR A 143 7.37 14.16 20.79
C THR A 143 6.83 12.72 20.84
N ILE A 144 5.73 12.47 21.54
CA ILE A 144 5.09 11.14 21.58
C ILE A 144 4.51 10.77 20.21
N SER A 145 3.81 11.68 19.55
CA SER A 145 3.24 11.46 18.22
C SER A 145 4.33 11.16 17.17
N THR A 146 5.42 11.95 17.16
CA THR A 146 6.57 11.70 16.28
C THR A 146 7.29 10.39 16.60
N THR A 147 7.40 10.01 17.88
CA THR A 147 7.96 8.71 18.28
C THR A 147 7.08 7.55 17.84
N LEU A 148 5.75 7.69 17.89
CA LEU A 148 4.83 6.66 17.38
C LEU A 148 4.94 6.50 15.87
N ILE A 149 4.94 7.59 15.11
CA ILE A 149 5.16 7.55 13.65
C ILE A 149 6.49 6.87 13.33
N TYR A 150 7.55 7.21 14.08
CA TYR A 150 8.85 6.57 13.94
C TYR A 150 8.80 5.05 14.20
N ILE A 151 8.12 4.62 15.27
CA ILE A 151 7.92 3.19 15.59
C ILE A 151 7.14 2.50 14.47
N GLN A 152 6.06 3.11 13.96
CA GLN A 152 5.27 2.59 12.84
C GLN A 152 6.15 2.36 11.61
N GLN A 153 6.88 3.39 11.19
CA GLN A 153 7.80 3.33 10.04
C GLN A 153 8.87 2.25 10.23
N LYS A 154 9.53 2.22 11.39
CA LYS A 154 10.58 1.22 11.69
C LYS A 154 10.03 -0.20 11.73
N LEU A 155 8.85 -0.40 12.30
CA LEU A 155 8.20 -1.70 12.34
C LEU A 155 7.86 -2.21 10.93
N LEU A 156 7.34 -1.34 10.07
CA LEU A 156 7.06 -1.67 8.67
C LEU A 156 8.35 -2.06 7.92
N ILE A 157 9.45 -1.32 8.11
CA ILE A 157 10.75 -1.64 7.50
C ILE A 157 11.29 -2.99 8.01
N VAL A 158 11.19 -3.28 9.31
CA VAL A 158 11.60 -4.58 9.86
C VAL A 158 10.78 -5.71 9.26
N LEU A 159 9.45 -5.55 9.17
CA LEU A 159 8.56 -6.53 8.55
C LEU A 159 8.88 -6.73 7.06
N GLU A 160 9.21 -5.66 6.34
CA GLU A 160 9.59 -5.70 4.93
C GLU A 160 10.89 -6.49 4.74
N ASP A 161 11.93 -6.18 5.53
CA ASP A 161 13.23 -6.85 5.46
C ASP A 161 13.13 -8.34 5.83
N ILE A 162 12.31 -8.70 6.84
CA ILE A 162 12.02 -10.09 7.16
C ILE A 162 11.27 -10.77 6.00
N SER A 163 10.25 -10.12 5.44
CA SER A 163 9.46 -10.68 4.33
C SER A 163 10.30 -10.89 3.08
N ALA A 164 11.17 -9.94 2.73
CA ALA A 164 12.11 -10.08 1.62
C ALA A 164 13.10 -11.23 1.84
N SER A 165 13.57 -11.43 3.08
CA SER A 165 14.47 -12.55 3.40
C SER A 165 13.82 -13.93 3.29
N LEU A 166 12.50 -14.01 3.49
CA LEU A 166 11.73 -15.26 3.36
C LEU A 166 11.66 -15.76 1.91
N LEU A 167 11.82 -14.88 0.93
CA LEU A 167 11.79 -15.24 -0.49
C LEU A 167 12.90 -16.25 -0.87
N HIS A 168 13.99 -16.25 -0.12
CA HIS A 168 15.11 -17.17 -0.30
C HIS A 168 15.05 -18.42 0.59
N ALA A 169 14.10 -18.48 1.54
CA ALA A 169 13.96 -19.57 2.50
C ALA A 169 12.85 -20.54 2.08
N ILE A 170 13.16 -21.42 1.12
CA ILE A 170 12.25 -22.49 0.68
C ILE A 170 12.61 -23.79 1.41
N PRO A 171 11.64 -24.55 1.96
CA PRO A 171 10.20 -24.38 1.90
C PRO A 171 9.64 -23.43 2.97
N LEU A 172 8.68 -22.59 2.57
CA LEU A 172 7.93 -21.71 3.47
C LEU A 172 6.99 -22.55 4.34
N LYS A 173 7.02 -22.36 5.66
CA LYS A 173 6.11 -23.07 6.58
C LYS A 173 4.72 -22.44 6.54
N ASP A 174 3.66 -23.26 6.48
CA ASP A 174 2.25 -22.81 6.50
C ASP A 174 1.94 -21.90 7.72
N ASP A 175 2.61 -22.13 8.85
CA ASP A 175 2.51 -21.28 10.04
C ASP A 175 2.94 -19.83 9.79
N ILE A 176 3.85 -19.58 8.86
CA ILE A 176 4.33 -18.24 8.49
C ILE A 176 3.29 -17.55 7.61
N VAL A 177 2.74 -18.29 6.64
CA VAL A 177 1.66 -17.81 5.75
C VAL A 177 0.48 -17.33 6.57
N ASN A 178 0.07 -18.09 7.57
CA ASN A 178 -1.06 -17.75 8.44
C ASN A 178 -0.83 -16.50 9.29
N LYS A 179 0.42 -16.15 9.60
CA LYS A 179 0.75 -14.95 10.41
C LYS A 179 0.69 -13.64 9.65
N VAL A 180 0.78 -13.67 8.31
CA VAL A 180 0.65 -12.46 7.48
C VAL A 180 -0.82 -12.05 7.41
N ASN A 181 -1.11 -10.82 7.82
CA ASN A 181 -2.44 -10.23 7.76
C ASN A 181 -2.46 -9.08 6.75
N VAL A 182 -2.84 -9.39 5.50
CA VAL A 182 -2.92 -8.40 4.40
C VAL A 182 -4.02 -7.38 4.66
N LYS A 183 -5.18 -7.80 5.18
CA LYS A 183 -6.29 -6.92 5.53
C LYS A 183 -5.84 -5.80 6.48
N MET A 184 -5.07 -6.14 7.52
CA MET A 184 -4.51 -5.16 8.45
C MET A 184 -3.59 -4.16 7.73
N LEU A 185 -2.76 -4.60 6.78
CA LEU A 185 -1.90 -3.69 6.02
C LEU A 185 -2.72 -2.69 5.20
N VAL A 186 -3.80 -3.16 4.58
CA VAL A 186 -4.71 -2.27 3.84
C VAL A 186 -5.37 -1.25 4.78
N GLU A 187 -5.81 -1.69 5.95
CA GLU A 187 -6.36 -0.80 6.98
C GLU A 187 -5.32 0.23 7.47
N CYS A 188 -4.07 -0.19 7.70
CA CYS A 188 -2.96 0.70 8.05
C CYS A 188 -2.68 1.76 6.96
N ALA A 189 -2.72 1.37 5.68
CA ALA A 189 -2.51 2.29 4.56
C ALA A 189 -3.65 3.33 4.45
N ARG A 190 -4.88 2.93 4.78
CA ARG A 190 -6.05 3.80 4.80
C ARG A 190 -6.08 4.75 6.00
N SER A 191 -5.67 4.29 7.18
CA SER A 191 -5.76 5.08 8.43
C SER A 191 -4.61 6.08 8.61
N THR A 192 -3.44 5.84 8.01
CA THR A 192 -2.30 6.75 8.15
C THR A 192 -2.52 8.06 7.38
N ASN A 193 -2.27 9.19 8.04
CA ASN A 193 -2.20 10.51 7.40
C ASN A 193 -0.79 10.86 6.90
N ASP A 194 0.24 10.16 7.38
CA ASP A 194 1.63 10.37 6.96
C ASP A 194 1.93 9.58 5.68
N GLY A 195 2.30 10.30 4.63
CA GLY A 195 2.61 9.72 3.32
C GLY A 195 3.85 8.82 3.34
N VAL A 196 4.84 9.13 4.18
CA VAL A 196 6.05 8.30 4.32
C VAL A 196 5.70 6.95 4.94
N THR A 197 4.91 6.95 6.02
CA THR A 197 4.40 5.72 6.64
C THR A 197 3.56 4.92 5.66
N ARG A 198 2.69 5.58 4.88
CA ARG A 198 1.90 4.91 3.83
C ARG A 198 2.77 4.22 2.79
N ASN A 199 3.84 4.89 2.34
CA ASN A 199 4.80 4.31 1.40
C ASN A 199 5.46 3.06 1.98
N HIS A 200 5.83 3.05 3.26
CA HIS A 200 6.36 1.84 3.91
C HIS A 200 5.33 0.70 3.97
N VAL A 201 4.04 1.00 4.14
CA VAL A 201 2.99 -0.02 4.07
C VAL A 201 2.92 -0.62 2.65
N PHE A 202 2.99 0.20 1.61
CA PHE A 202 3.00 -0.26 0.21
C PHE A 202 4.26 -1.07 -0.15
N SER A 203 5.43 -0.68 0.35
CA SER A 203 6.66 -1.47 0.20
C SER A 203 6.53 -2.84 0.87
N LEU A 204 5.97 -2.89 2.08
CA LEU A 204 5.68 -4.15 2.77
C LEU A 204 4.67 -5.01 1.99
N LEU A 205 3.59 -4.44 1.49
CA LEU A 205 2.63 -5.14 0.62
C LEU A 205 3.31 -5.74 -0.62
N SER A 206 4.25 -5.00 -1.23
CA SER A 206 5.03 -5.46 -2.38
C SER A 206 5.92 -6.67 -2.04
N ALA A 207 6.56 -6.66 -0.87
CA ALA A 207 7.35 -7.79 -0.38
C ALA A 207 6.46 -9.00 -0.06
N VAL A 208 5.33 -8.77 0.60
CA VAL A 208 4.34 -9.79 0.98
C VAL A 208 3.71 -10.46 -0.25
N ALA A 209 3.44 -9.72 -1.33
CA ALA A 209 2.92 -10.27 -2.58
C ALA A 209 3.81 -11.34 -3.21
N LYS A 210 5.12 -11.28 -2.96
CA LYS A 210 6.05 -12.29 -3.45
C LYS A 210 6.14 -13.53 -2.54
N VAL A 211 5.74 -13.40 -1.27
CA VAL A 211 5.82 -14.48 -0.26
C VAL A 211 4.50 -15.23 -0.12
N VAL A 212 3.37 -14.51 -0.09
CA VAL A 212 2.02 -15.06 0.07
C VAL A 212 1.07 -14.49 -0.99
N PRO A 213 1.30 -14.81 -2.28
CA PRO A 213 0.48 -14.29 -3.39
C PRO A 213 -1.02 -14.51 -3.17
N ASP A 214 -1.38 -15.68 -2.66
CA ASP A 214 -2.74 -16.14 -2.37
C ASP A 214 -3.54 -15.14 -1.54
N LYS A 215 -2.97 -14.65 -0.43
CA LYS A 215 -3.63 -13.72 0.49
C LYS A 215 -3.73 -12.30 -0.08
N ILE A 216 -2.81 -11.92 -0.97
CA ILE A 216 -2.85 -10.62 -1.63
C ILE A 216 -4.01 -10.56 -2.63
N LEU A 217 -4.31 -11.69 -3.29
CA LEU A 217 -5.40 -11.79 -4.24
C LEU A 217 -6.78 -11.64 -3.57
N GLU A 218 -6.94 -12.15 -2.35
CA GLU A 218 -8.17 -11.97 -1.56
C GLU A 218 -8.48 -10.49 -1.29
N HIS A 219 -7.46 -9.62 -1.27
CA HIS A 219 -7.56 -8.21 -0.91
C HIS A 219 -7.12 -7.24 -2.02
N ILE A 220 -6.97 -7.71 -3.26
CA ILE A 220 -6.41 -6.90 -4.34
C ILE A 220 -7.24 -5.65 -4.62
N LEU A 221 -8.57 -5.75 -4.54
CA LEU A 221 -9.48 -4.63 -4.79
C LEU A 221 -9.26 -3.54 -3.74
N ASP A 222 -9.16 -3.94 -2.47
CA ASP A 222 -8.96 -3.01 -1.37
C ASP A 222 -7.57 -2.34 -1.45
N ILE A 223 -6.54 -3.09 -1.88
CA ILE A 223 -5.19 -2.54 -2.12
C ILE A 223 -5.23 -1.50 -3.24
N LEU A 224 -5.86 -1.82 -4.37
CA LEU A 224 -5.94 -0.91 -5.51
C LEU A 224 -6.72 0.37 -5.18
N ALA A 225 -7.85 0.26 -4.48
CA ALA A 225 -8.60 1.43 -4.01
C ALA A 225 -7.74 2.35 -3.13
N VAL A 226 -7.01 1.79 -2.15
CA VAL A 226 -6.14 2.58 -1.27
C VAL A 226 -4.96 3.21 -2.04
N ILE A 227 -4.42 2.55 -3.07
CA ILE A 227 -3.45 3.18 -3.98
C ILE A 227 -4.09 4.36 -4.69
N GLY A 228 -5.31 4.20 -5.20
CA GLY A 228 -6.10 5.24 -5.87
C GLY A 228 -6.21 6.50 -5.03
N GLU A 229 -6.78 6.36 -3.84
CA GLU A 229 -6.91 7.45 -2.85
C GLU A 229 -5.55 8.12 -2.53
N ALA A 230 -4.50 7.32 -2.33
CA ALA A 230 -3.17 7.82 -2.01
C ALA A 230 -2.56 8.66 -3.15
N THR A 231 -2.89 8.36 -4.40
CA THR A 231 -2.36 9.11 -5.55
C THR A 231 -2.86 10.55 -5.64
N ILE A 232 -4.01 10.87 -5.01
CA ILE A 232 -4.54 12.24 -4.93
C ILE A 232 -3.63 13.14 -4.11
N THR A 233 -3.16 12.62 -2.97
CA THR A 233 -2.44 13.41 -1.97
C THR A 233 -0.91 13.32 -2.12
N GLN A 234 -0.39 12.24 -2.71
CA GLN A 234 1.05 11.97 -2.81
C GLN A 234 1.58 12.09 -4.24
N ASN A 235 2.32 13.18 -4.48
CA ASN A 235 2.85 13.55 -5.81
C ASN A 235 4.38 13.48 -5.94
N ASP A 236 5.11 13.08 -4.91
CA ASP A 236 6.57 12.99 -4.96
C ASP A 236 7.07 11.76 -5.75
N SER A 237 8.32 11.83 -6.23
CA SER A 237 8.93 10.78 -7.07
C SER A 237 9.11 9.45 -6.34
N HIS A 238 9.35 9.47 -5.03
CA HIS A 238 9.51 8.25 -4.23
C HIS A 238 8.17 7.51 -4.14
N SER A 239 7.09 8.20 -3.81
CA SER A 239 5.74 7.62 -3.80
C SER A 239 5.41 6.98 -5.15
N ARG A 240 5.71 7.64 -6.27
CA ARG A 240 5.51 7.06 -7.62
C ARG A 240 6.24 5.75 -7.80
N HIS A 241 7.52 5.70 -7.45
CA HIS A 241 8.32 4.49 -7.57
C HIS A 241 7.76 3.35 -6.71
N VAL A 242 7.35 3.64 -5.46
CA VAL A 242 6.74 2.66 -4.56
C VAL A 242 5.44 2.09 -5.17
N PHE A 243 4.59 2.93 -5.76
CA PHE A 243 3.39 2.48 -6.44
C PHE A 243 3.69 1.59 -7.64
N GLU A 244 4.65 1.97 -8.48
CA GLU A 244 5.07 1.16 -9.62
C GLU A 244 5.54 -0.22 -9.16
N VAL A 245 6.43 -0.29 -8.16
CA VAL A 245 6.92 -1.55 -7.57
C VAL A 245 5.78 -2.42 -7.03
N LEU A 246 4.78 -1.82 -6.39
CA LEU A 246 3.62 -2.54 -5.88
C LEU A 246 2.77 -3.13 -7.01
N ILE A 247 2.48 -2.35 -8.05
CA ILE A 247 1.77 -2.85 -9.23
C ILE A 247 2.58 -3.96 -9.93
N SER A 248 3.90 -3.82 -10.05
CA SER A 248 4.80 -4.86 -10.60
C SER A 248 4.74 -6.17 -9.83
N ALA A 249 4.47 -6.12 -8.52
CA ALA A 249 4.38 -7.31 -7.68
C ALA A 249 3.00 -7.96 -7.74
N ILE A 250 1.94 -7.15 -7.76
CA ILE A 250 0.55 -7.64 -7.67
C ILE A 250 0.02 -8.14 -9.01
N VAL A 251 0.32 -7.46 -10.13
CA VAL A 251 -0.24 -7.83 -11.44
C VAL A 251 0.15 -9.24 -11.86
N PRO A 252 1.45 -9.66 -11.81
CA PRO A 252 1.82 -11.03 -12.13
C PRO A 252 1.19 -12.07 -11.19
N CYS A 253 1.07 -11.73 -9.90
CA CYS A 253 0.41 -12.56 -8.91
C CYS A 253 -1.06 -12.85 -9.31
N TRP A 254 -1.79 -11.82 -9.76
CA TRP A 254 -3.18 -11.98 -10.23
C TRP A 254 -3.29 -12.87 -11.46
N LEU A 255 -2.44 -12.61 -12.46
CA LEU A 255 -2.45 -13.38 -13.71
C LEU A 255 -2.17 -14.87 -13.47
N SER A 256 -1.28 -15.20 -12.54
CA SER A 256 -0.93 -16.59 -12.23
C SER A 256 -2.10 -17.46 -11.73
N LYS A 257 -3.14 -16.84 -11.16
CA LYS A 257 -4.26 -17.55 -10.54
C LYS A 257 -5.57 -17.45 -11.29
N THR A 258 -5.88 -16.26 -11.80
CA THR A 258 -7.19 -16.00 -12.41
C THR A 258 -7.13 -16.16 -13.93
N ASP A 259 -5.93 -16.04 -14.54
CA ASP A 259 -5.69 -15.97 -16.00
C ASP A 259 -6.65 -15.02 -16.75
N ASP A 260 -7.16 -14.00 -16.03
CA ASP A 260 -8.19 -13.10 -16.52
C ASP A 260 -7.67 -11.66 -16.47
N LYS A 261 -7.09 -11.25 -17.59
CA LYS A 261 -6.55 -9.90 -17.83
C LYS A 261 -7.66 -8.85 -17.83
N ASP A 262 -8.85 -9.24 -18.27
CA ASP A 262 -9.99 -8.36 -18.43
C ASP A 262 -10.56 -7.96 -17.06
N LYS A 263 -10.66 -8.90 -16.11
CA LYS A 263 -11.09 -8.60 -14.73
C LYS A 263 -10.15 -7.62 -14.03
N ILE A 264 -8.83 -7.82 -14.09
CA ILE A 264 -7.91 -6.88 -13.42
C ILE A 264 -8.00 -5.50 -14.05
N LEU A 265 -8.08 -5.41 -15.37
CA LEU A 265 -8.22 -4.14 -16.07
C LEU A 265 -9.53 -3.42 -15.70
N GLN A 266 -10.64 -4.15 -15.60
CA GLN A 266 -11.92 -3.62 -15.13
C GLN A 266 -11.81 -3.03 -13.71
N VAL A 267 -11.11 -3.72 -12.81
CA VAL A 267 -10.86 -3.20 -11.45
C VAL A 267 -10.10 -1.89 -11.48
N PHE A 268 -9.04 -1.80 -12.29
CA PHE A 268 -8.30 -0.55 -12.44
C PHE A 268 -9.20 0.57 -12.97
N VAL A 269 -10.01 0.31 -14.00
CA VAL A 269 -10.96 1.30 -14.55
C VAL A 269 -11.93 1.82 -13.49
N ASN A 270 -12.39 0.96 -12.59
CA ASN A 270 -13.28 1.37 -11.49
C ASN A 270 -12.59 2.26 -10.44
N VAL A 271 -11.27 2.11 -10.26
CA VAL A 271 -10.47 2.89 -9.30
C VAL A 271 -9.91 4.19 -9.91
N LEU A 272 -9.75 4.26 -11.25
CA LEU A 272 -9.22 5.44 -11.94
C LEU A 272 -9.91 6.78 -11.59
N PRO A 273 -11.23 6.86 -11.34
CA PRO A 273 -11.86 8.09 -10.90
C PRO A 273 -11.25 8.68 -9.62
N GLU A 274 -10.80 7.83 -8.70
CA GLU A 274 -10.12 8.21 -7.45
C GLU A 274 -8.66 8.59 -7.69
N VAL A 275 -8.07 8.20 -8.82
CA VAL A 275 -6.69 8.52 -9.16
C VAL A 275 -6.59 9.95 -9.69
N ALA A 276 -5.56 10.70 -9.28
CA ALA A 276 -5.27 12.02 -9.81
C ALA A 276 -5.02 11.99 -11.34
N GLU A 277 -5.61 12.92 -12.09
CA GLU A 277 -5.63 12.92 -13.56
C GLU A 277 -4.24 12.77 -14.19
N HIS A 278 -3.24 13.52 -13.70
CA HIS A 278 -1.85 13.48 -14.19
C HIS A 278 -1.14 12.14 -13.94
N ARG A 279 -1.72 11.24 -13.13
CA ARG A 279 -1.15 9.92 -12.80
C ARG A 279 -1.85 8.76 -13.49
N ARG A 280 -3.09 8.93 -13.94
CA ARG A 280 -3.87 7.88 -14.61
C ARG A 280 -3.09 7.31 -15.80
N GLN A 281 -2.50 8.20 -16.60
CA GLN A 281 -1.78 7.80 -17.80
C GLN A 281 -0.57 6.90 -17.50
N SER A 282 0.30 7.29 -16.56
CA SER A 282 1.51 6.51 -16.26
C SER A 282 1.18 5.15 -15.66
N ILE A 283 0.17 5.08 -14.78
CA ILE A 283 -0.29 3.83 -14.17
C ILE A 283 -0.86 2.88 -15.22
N VAL A 284 -1.72 3.38 -16.12
CA VAL A 284 -2.35 2.54 -17.14
C VAL A 284 -1.35 2.10 -18.20
N VAL A 285 -0.43 2.96 -18.65
CA VAL A 285 0.64 2.54 -19.57
C VAL A 285 1.51 1.44 -18.95
N TYR A 286 1.83 1.56 -17.66
CA TYR A 286 2.57 0.52 -16.95
C TYR A 286 1.80 -0.81 -16.86
N LEU A 287 0.49 -0.73 -16.56
CA LEU A 287 -0.39 -1.89 -16.50
C LEU A 287 -0.50 -2.59 -17.87
N LEU A 288 -0.73 -1.84 -18.94
CA LEU A 288 -0.85 -2.37 -20.30
C LEU A 288 0.42 -3.08 -20.77
N ARG A 289 1.59 -2.51 -20.48
CA ARG A 289 2.90 -3.16 -20.72
C ARG A 289 3.04 -4.50 -20.00
N THR A 290 2.47 -4.61 -18.81
CA THR A 290 2.53 -5.82 -17.99
C THR A 290 1.55 -6.90 -18.47
N LEU A 291 0.38 -6.50 -18.98
CA LEU A 291 -0.68 -7.42 -19.46
C LEU A 291 -0.50 -7.85 -20.94
N GLY A 292 0.23 -7.04 -21.72
CA GLY A 292 0.35 -7.12 -23.17
C GLY A 292 -0.43 -5.98 -23.82
N GLU A 293 0.25 -5.18 -24.64
CA GLU A 293 -0.24 -3.85 -25.04
C GLU A 293 -1.49 -3.92 -25.94
N CYS A 294 -1.49 -4.70 -27.03
CA CYS A 294 -2.61 -4.71 -28.00
C CYS A 294 -3.94 -5.21 -27.41
N ASP A 295 -3.96 -6.45 -26.89
CA ASP A 295 -5.20 -7.07 -26.39
C ASP A 295 -5.81 -6.30 -25.21
N SER A 296 -4.94 -5.82 -24.32
CA SER A 296 -5.33 -5.12 -23.11
C SER A 296 -5.74 -3.69 -23.41
N LEU A 297 -5.14 -3.03 -24.42
CA LEU A 297 -5.56 -1.70 -24.86
C LEU A 297 -6.98 -1.76 -25.45
N ALA A 298 -7.27 -2.78 -26.26
CA ALA A 298 -8.62 -3.03 -26.76
C ALA A 298 -9.63 -3.21 -25.61
N SER A 299 -9.32 -4.06 -24.62
CA SER A 299 -10.18 -4.27 -23.44
C SER A 299 -10.35 -2.99 -22.62
N LEU A 300 -9.30 -2.16 -22.49
CA LEU A 300 -9.35 -0.92 -21.74
C LEU A 300 -10.40 0.02 -22.34
N PHE A 301 -10.39 0.20 -23.66
CA PHE A 301 -11.37 1.05 -24.33
C PHE A 301 -12.80 0.55 -24.13
N VAL A 302 -13.02 -0.77 -24.21
CA VAL A 302 -14.33 -1.37 -23.92
C VAL A 302 -14.78 -1.01 -22.50
N PHE A 303 -13.90 -1.17 -21.50
CA PHE A 303 -14.25 -0.88 -20.11
C PHE A 303 -14.48 0.62 -19.85
N LEU A 304 -13.70 1.51 -20.47
CA LEU A 304 -13.89 2.96 -20.37
C LEU A 304 -15.24 3.38 -20.95
N PHE A 305 -15.59 2.92 -22.14
CA PHE A 305 -16.87 3.25 -22.75
C PHE A 305 -18.05 2.63 -22.03
N ARG A 306 -17.92 1.39 -21.55
CA ARG A 306 -18.93 0.78 -20.69
C ARG A 306 -19.15 1.57 -19.39
N SER A 307 -18.07 2.03 -18.76
CA SER A 307 -18.14 2.89 -17.57
C SER A 307 -18.87 4.20 -17.87
N LEU A 308 -18.52 4.87 -18.98
CA LEU A 308 -19.17 6.11 -19.42
C LEU A 308 -20.67 5.90 -19.65
N VAL A 309 -21.04 4.86 -20.40
CA VAL A 309 -22.43 4.55 -20.73
C VAL A 309 -23.22 4.16 -19.49
N SER A 310 -22.66 3.35 -18.60
CA SER A 310 -23.31 2.99 -17.33
C SER A 310 -23.55 4.22 -16.44
N ARG A 311 -22.59 5.15 -16.38
CA ARG A 311 -22.67 6.35 -15.52
C ARG A 311 -23.58 7.43 -16.09
N LYS A 312 -23.60 7.64 -17.41
CA LYS A 312 -24.28 8.78 -18.06
C LYS A 312 -25.33 8.42 -19.11
N GLY A 313 -25.38 7.18 -19.58
CA GLY A 313 -26.29 6.74 -20.65
C GLY A 313 -27.76 6.96 -20.31
N LEU A 314 -28.17 6.60 -19.09
CA LEU A 314 -29.54 6.86 -18.60
C LEU A 314 -29.85 8.36 -18.48
N SER A 315 -28.88 9.17 -18.06
CA SER A 315 -29.06 10.62 -17.94
C SER A 315 -29.23 11.29 -19.30
N TYR A 316 -28.57 10.78 -20.34
CA TYR A 316 -28.76 11.26 -21.72
C TYR A 316 -30.15 10.89 -22.24
N LEU A 317 -30.56 9.64 -22.07
CA LEU A 317 -31.82 9.13 -22.61
C LEU A 317 -33.06 9.82 -22.01
N ASN A 318 -33.00 10.17 -20.72
CA ASN A 318 -34.09 10.84 -20.02
C ASN A 318 -34.19 12.34 -20.37
N ASN A 319 -33.20 12.91 -21.06
CA ASN A 319 -33.19 14.32 -21.39
C ASN A 319 -33.91 14.56 -22.72
N THR A 320 -35.24 14.74 -22.66
CA THR A 320 -36.14 14.95 -23.81
C THR A 320 -35.86 16.22 -24.62
N HIS A 321 -34.89 17.04 -24.23
CA HIS A 321 -34.48 18.28 -24.89
C HIS A 321 -33.02 18.29 -25.38
N ALA A 322 -32.33 17.13 -25.43
CA ALA A 322 -30.96 17.07 -25.90
C ALA A 322 -30.88 17.32 -27.42
N SER A 323 -30.60 18.57 -27.80
CA SER A 323 -30.22 18.94 -29.18
C SER A 323 -28.78 18.51 -29.52
N GLU A 324 -27.98 18.14 -28.51
CA GLU A 324 -26.60 17.67 -28.66
C GLU A 324 -26.54 16.16 -28.97
N SER A 325 -25.68 15.77 -29.91
CA SER A 325 -25.43 14.36 -30.21
C SER A 325 -24.75 13.67 -29.03
N PHE A 326 -25.04 12.39 -28.79
CA PHE A 326 -24.38 11.62 -27.74
C PHE A 326 -22.85 11.67 -27.84
N ALA A 327 -22.30 11.67 -29.07
CA ALA A 327 -20.86 11.79 -29.31
C ALA A 327 -20.26 13.07 -28.70
N SER A 328 -20.90 14.23 -28.91
CA SER A 328 -20.45 15.51 -28.34
C SER A 328 -20.54 15.55 -26.82
N PHE A 329 -21.52 14.84 -26.24
CA PHE A 329 -21.66 14.69 -24.80
C PHE A 329 -20.56 13.77 -24.23
N ALA A 330 -20.34 12.61 -24.87
CA ALA A 330 -19.34 11.63 -24.45
C ALA A 330 -17.92 12.21 -24.44
N GLN A 331 -17.58 13.06 -25.42
CA GLN A 331 -16.28 13.74 -25.51
C GLN A 331 -15.94 14.63 -24.30
N ARG A 332 -16.94 15.11 -23.55
CA ARG A 332 -16.72 15.93 -22.34
C ARG A 332 -16.44 15.10 -21.10
N GLU A 333 -16.74 13.81 -21.13
CA GLU A 333 -16.57 12.91 -19.99
C GLU A 333 -15.13 12.38 -19.94
N TRP A 334 -14.63 12.18 -18.72
CA TRP A 334 -13.22 11.85 -18.49
C TRP A 334 -12.82 10.52 -19.14
N GLU A 335 -13.73 9.54 -19.23
CA GLU A 335 -13.43 8.22 -19.81
C GLU A 335 -13.04 8.33 -21.28
N TYR A 336 -13.75 9.17 -22.05
CA TYR A 336 -13.48 9.38 -23.47
C TYR A 336 -12.20 10.19 -23.68
N ALA A 337 -12.02 11.28 -22.91
CA ALA A 337 -10.81 12.09 -22.96
C ALA A 337 -9.56 11.25 -22.60
N PHE A 338 -9.69 10.37 -21.61
CA PHE A 338 -8.61 9.48 -21.20
C PHE A 338 -8.31 8.40 -22.26
N ALA A 339 -9.33 7.85 -22.93
CA ALA A 339 -9.13 6.93 -24.05
C ALA A 339 -8.31 7.57 -25.18
N LEU A 340 -8.60 8.82 -25.53
CA LEU A 340 -7.81 9.59 -26.51
C LEU A 340 -6.36 9.77 -26.06
N GLN A 341 -6.16 10.26 -24.82
CA GLN A 341 -4.85 10.51 -24.24
C GLN A 341 -3.96 9.25 -24.19
N ILE A 342 -4.55 8.09 -23.85
CA ILE A 342 -3.83 6.81 -23.85
C ILE A 342 -3.53 6.36 -25.27
N CYS A 343 -4.46 6.51 -26.21
CA CYS A 343 -4.27 6.13 -27.60
C CYS A 343 -3.11 6.90 -28.26
N GLU A 344 -2.92 8.17 -27.90
CA GLU A 344 -1.75 9.00 -28.31
C GLU A 344 -0.39 8.46 -27.86
N GLN A 345 -0.34 7.60 -26.83
CA GLN A 345 0.92 7.04 -26.34
C GLN A 345 1.45 5.87 -27.17
N TYR A 346 0.64 5.35 -28.10
CA TYR A 346 0.95 4.16 -28.88
C TYR A 346 1.10 4.51 -30.36
N SER A 347 1.94 3.75 -31.07
CA SER A 347 2.08 3.83 -32.52
C SER A 347 0.91 3.16 -33.23
N CYS A 348 0.72 3.47 -34.53
CA CYS A 348 -0.31 2.87 -35.37
C CYS A 348 -0.26 1.34 -35.41
N SER A 349 0.93 0.74 -35.31
CA SER A 349 1.11 -0.70 -35.21
C SER A 349 0.46 -1.34 -33.98
N ILE A 350 0.18 -0.57 -32.92
CA ILE A 350 -0.44 -1.05 -31.69
C ILE A 350 -1.88 -0.56 -31.58
N TRP A 351 -2.12 0.74 -31.77
CA TRP A 351 -3.48 1.28 -31.57
C TRP A 351 -4.46 0.82 -32.65
N LEU A 352 -4.03 0.66 -33.91
CA LEU A 352 -4.96 0.29 -35.00
C LEU A 352 -5.51 -1.13 -34.81
N PRO A 353 -4.68 -2.19 -34.60
CA PRO A 353 -5.19 -3.51 -34.25
C PRO A 353 -6.06 -3.49 -32.99
N SER A 354 -5.69 -2.68 -31.99
CA SER A 354 -6.44 -2.58 -30.73
C SER A 354 -7.84 -2.01 -30.95
N LEU A 355 -8.01 -0.99 -31.81
CA LEU A 355 -9.32 -0.42 -32.15
C LEU A 355 -10.18 -1.41 -32.94
N VAL A 356 -9.59 -2.19 -33.84
CA VAL A 356 -10.30 -3.26 -34.55
C VAL A 356 -10.77 -4.34 -33.58
N MET A 357 -9.89 -4.78 -32.67
CA MET A 357 -10.25 -5.75 -31.63
C MET A 357 -11.31 -5.22 -30.67
N MET A 358 -11.28 -3.93 -30.33
CA MET A 358 -12.31 -3.29 -29.53
C MET A 358 -13.68 -3.40 -30.23
N LEU A 359 -13.77 -3.06 -31.53
CA LEU A 359 -15.02 -3.20 -32.29
C LEU A 359 -15.53 -4.65 -32.31
N GLN A 360 -14.63 -5.62 -32.46
CA GLN A 360 -14.99 -7.04 -32.38
C GLN A 360 -15.56 -7.38 -30.99
N LYS A 361 -14.89 -6.95 -29.91
CA LYS A 361 -15.33 -7.21 -28.52
C LYS A 361 -16.67 -6.57 -28.20
N VAL A 362 -16.94 -5.34 -28.65
CA VAL A 362 -18.23 -4.66 -28.44
C VAL A 362 -19.33 -5.28 -29.32
N GLY A 363 -19.00 -5.69 -30.54
CA GLY A 363 -19.96 -6.21 -31.52
C GLY A 363 -20.51 -7.62 -31.24
N ILE A 364 -19.96 -8.36 -30.27
CA ILE A 364 -20.34 -9.76 -29.96
C ILE A 364 -21.61 -9.87 -29.06
N GLY A 365 -22.27 -8.75 -28.73
CA GLY A 365 -23.44 -8.73 -27.84
C GLY A 365 -24.83 -8.75 -28.53
N ASN A 366 -25.88 -8.97 -27.74
CA ASN A 366 -27.25 -8.66 -28.17
C ASN A 366 -27.40 -7.16 -28.37
N LEU A 367 -28.13 -6.73 -29.41
CA LEU A 367 -28.45 -5.33 -29.72
C LEU A 367 -29.23 -4.68 -28.57
N CYS A 368 -28.53 -4.18 -27.56
CA CYS A 368 -29.07 -3.32 -26.52
C CYS A 368 -28.65 -1.87 -26.79
N GLN A 369 -29.41 -0.95 -26.21
CA GLN A 369 -29.17 0.48 -26.39
C GLN A 369 -27.81 0.92 -25.81
N GLU A 370 -27.35 0.28 -24.73
CA GLU A 370 -26.04 0.54 -24.13
C GLU A 370 -24.91 0.14 -25.09
N MET A 371 -25.02 -1.01 -25.76
CA MET A 371 -24.05 -1.47 -26.75
C MET A 371 -23.97 -0.52 -27.96
N LEU A 372 -25.10 0.03 -28.41
CA LEU A 372 -25.10 1.04 -29.48
C LEU A 372 -24.35 2.31 -29.05
N MET A 373 -24.48 2.73 -27.79
CA MET A 373 -23.76 3.88 -27.25
C MET A 373 -22.26 3.60 -27.10
N GLU A 374 -21.89 2.39 -26.65
CA GLU A 374 -20.49 1.93 -26.64
C GLU A 374 -19.89 1.94 -28.06
N LEU A 375 -20.63 1.44 -29.06
CA LEU A 375 -20.22 1.46 -30.48
C LEU A 375 -20.07 2.89 -31.02
N LEU A 376 -20.96 3.80 -30.67
CA LEU A 376 -20.85 5.21 -31.09
C LEU A 376 -19.58 5.84 -30.54
N CYS A 377 -19.25 5.64 -29.25
CA CYS A 377 -17.98 6.10 -28.68
C CYS A 377 -16.78 5.50 -29.42
N ALA A 378 -16.82 4.20 -29.71
CA ALA A 378 -15.76 3.50 -30.44
C ALA A 378 -15.54 4.04 -31.85
N MET A 379 -16.62 4.24 -32.61
CA MET A 379 -16.55 4.78 -33.97
C MET A 379 -16.03 6.22 -33.97
N GLU A 380 -16.44 7.04 -33.02
CA GLU A 380 -15.98 8.42 -32.90
C GLU A 380 -14.48 8.49 -32.55
N LEU A 381 -14.01 7.60 -31.67
CA LEU A 381 -12.60 7.48 -31.32
C LEU A 381 -11.76 7.11 -32.55
N ILE A 382 -12.23 6.14 -33.34
CA ILE A 382 -11.59 5.73 -34.58
C ILE A 382 -11.57 6.88 -35.58
N LEU A 383 -12.70 7.54 -35.80
CA LEU A 383 -12.80 8.68 -36.71
C LEU A 383 -11.81 9.79 -36.33
N HIS A 384 -11.73 10.12 -35.05
CA HIS A 384 -10.79 11.11 -34.54
C HIS A 384 -9.34 10.73 -34.81
N LYS A 385 -8.97 9.46 -34.57
CA LYS A 385 -7.60 8.97 -34.78
C LYS A 385 -7.22 8.76 -36.24
N MET A 386 -8.17 8.42 -37.11
CA MET A 386 -7.93 8.31 -38.55
C MET A 386 -7.67 9.68 -39.20
N HIS A 387 -8.15 10.76 -38.60
CA HIS A 387 -7.85 12.14 -39.02
C HIS A 387 -6.51 12.67 -38.49
N ASP A 388 -5.75 11.88 -37.73
CA ASP A 388 -4.45 12.27 -37.21
C ASP A 388 -3.41 12.36 -38.35
N PRO A 389 -2.75 13.51 -38.55
CA PRO A 389 -1.77 13.69 -39.62
C PRO A 389 -0.59 12.71 -39.53
N GLU A 390 -0.27 12.19 -38.35
CA GLU A 390 0.79 11.18 -38.18
C GLU A 390 0.45 9.87 -38.91
N PHE A 391 -0.82 9.45 -38.85
CA PHE A 391 -1.30 8.26 -39.53
C PHE A 391 -1.33 8.47 -41.05
N ALA A 392 -1.82 9.62 -41.51
CA ALA A 392 -1.83 9.97 -42.93
C ALA A 392 -0.43 10.01 -43.55
N PHE A 393 0.58 10.44 -42.77
CA PHE A 393 1.98 10.43 -43.20
C PHE A 393 2.57 9.01 -43.25
N LYS A 394 2.34 8.19 -42.22
CA LYS A 394 2.81 6.79 -42.19
C LYS A 394 2.16 5.90 -43.25
N LEU A 395 0.90 6.13 -43.59
CA LEU A 395 0.25 5.43 -44.70
C LEU A 395 0.86 5.80 -46.07
N GLY A 396 1.46 6.99 -46.17
CA GLY A 396 2.15 7.48 -47.36
C GLY A 396 3.61 7.05 -47.48
N SER A 397 4.24 6.62 -46.37
CA SER A 397 5.56 6.00 -46.39
C SER A 397 5.41 4.47 -46.45
N GLU A 398 5.79 3.84 -47.55
CA GLU A 398 5.72 2.39 -47.77
C GLU A 398 6.49 1.51 -46.74
N GLU A 399 7.12 2.09 -45.71
CA GLU A 399 7.96 1.37 -44.73
C GLU A 399 7.19 0.50 -43.74
N ASP A 400 5.86 0.68 -43.56
CA ASP A 400 5.02 -0.09 -42.61
C ASP A 400 3.73 -0.67 -43.23
N SER A 401 3.61 -0.66 -44.57
CA SER A 401 2.42 -1.13 -45.33
C SER A 401 1.96 -2.53 -44.90
N ASP A 402 2.90 -3.47 -44.69
CA ASP A 402 2.61 -4.88 -44.40
C ASP A 402 2.06 -5.13 -42.98
N ASN A 403 2.21 -4.18 -42.06
CA ASN A 403 1.64 -4.26 -40.70
C ASN A 403 0.29 -3.53 -40.56
N ILE A 404 -0.10 -2.73 -41.56
CA ILE A 404 -1.27 -1.85 -41.52
C ILE A 404 -2.41 -2.36 -42.44
N GLN A 405 -2.09 -3.11 -43.50
CA GLN A 405 -3.06 -3.87 -44.31
C GLN A 405 -3.53 -5.13 -43.60
#